data_AF-A0A259M546-F1
#
_entry.id   AF-A0A259M546-F1
#
_cell.length_a   1.000
_cell.length_b   1.000
_cell.length_c   1.000
_cell.angle_alpha   90.00
_cell.angle_beta   90.00
_cell.angle_gamma   90.00
#
_symmetry.space_group_name_H-M   'P 1'
#
loop_
_entity.id
_entity.type
_entity.pdbx_description
1 polymer ?
#
loop_
_entity_poly.entity_id
_entity_poly.type
_entity_poly.pdbx_seq_one_letter_code
_entity_poly.pdbx_strand_id
1 'polypeptide(L)'
;MIAVHTRAAAFSAEECDRVAALAASAPSRDARLVGQTQDHNLRRADLVWLDDVPGSDWVMDRIIDVVRDANRDTFGFDLQSFSESAQVARYDSAREGHFDWHSDIGDGPLARQRKLTMVVQLSTPDSYAGGTLEIMPSAHIQQASPARGDATIFPSFLLHRVTPVTMGQRLSLTIWAHGPAFR
;
A
#
# COMPACT_ATOMS: atom_id res chain seq x y z
N MET A 1 -14.30 13.76 2.58
CA MET A 1 -15.18 12.58 2.48
C MET A 1 -14.44 11.40 3.08
N ILE A 2 -15.08 10.61 3.95
CA ILE A 2 -14.54 9.33 4.40
C ILE A 2 -15.08 8.28 3.43
N ALA A 3 -14.20 7.68 2.63
CA ALA A 3 -14.56 6.66 1.67
C ALA A 3 -13.38 5.68 1.49
N VAL A 4 -13.70 4.46 1.08
CA VAL A 4 -12.73 3.46 0.61
C VAL A 4 -13.16 3.08 -0.79
N HIS A 5 -12.29 3.29 -1.77
CA HIS A 5 -12.58 3.02 -3.18
C HIS A 5 -11.78 1.82 -3.65
N THR A 6 -12.42 0.91 -4.38
CA THR A 6 -11.73 -0.20 -5.05
C THR A 6 -11.81 -0.02 -6.56
N ARG A 7 -10.65 0.04 -7.20
CA ARG A 7 -10.52 -0.05 -8.65
C ARG A 7 -10.16 -1.48 -9.02
N ALA A 8 -11.13 -2.20 -9.55
CA ALA A 8 -10.93 -3.57 -10.03
C ALA A 8 -9.95 -3.60 -11.21
N ALA A 9 -9.07 -4.60 -11.25
CA ALA A 9 -8.08 -4.81 -12.31
C ALA A 9 -7.27 -3.54 -12.67
N ALA A 10 -6.88 -2.76 -11.66
CA ALA A 10 -6.03 -1.58 -11.83
C ALA A 10 -4.65 -1.94 -12.42
N PHE A 11 -4.14 -3.11 -12.04
CA PHE A 11 -3.00 -3.77 -12.64
C PHE A 11 -3.47 -5.09 -13.26
N SER A 12 -2.99 -5.40 -14.47
CA SER A 12 -3.21 -6.71 -15.07
C SER A 12 -2.38 -7.78 -14.35
N ALA A 13 -2.74 -9.05 -14.56
CA ALA A 13 -1.97 -10.19 -14.06
C ALA A 13 -0.48 -10.13 -14.44
N GLU A 14 -0.19 -9.82 -15.70
CA GLU A 14 1.18 -9.69 -16.22
C GLU A 14 1.94 -8.53 -15.55
N GLU A 15 1.27 -7.40 -15.34
CA GLU A 15 1.84 -6.26 -14.62
C GLU A 15 2.12 -6.59 -13.15
N CYS A 16 1.23 -7.33 -12.48
CA CYS A 16 1.48 -7.82 -11.12
C CYS A 16 2.72 -8.73 -11.07
N ASP A 17 2.83 -9.68 -12.00
CA ASP A 17 3.97 -10.60 -12.07
C ASP A 17 5.27 -9.82 -12.33
N ARG A 18 5.23 -8.81 -13.20
CA ARG A 18 6.37 -7.94 -13.50
C ARG A 18 6.80 -7.12 -12.28
N VAL A 19 5.87 -6.54 -11.52
CA VAL A 19 6.17 -5.83 -10.26
C VAL A 19 6.79 -6.78 -9.23
N ALA A 20 6.22 -7.98 -9.07
CA ALA A 20 6.74 -8.98 -8.14
C ALA A 20 8.17 -9.42 -8.51
N ALA A 21 8.44 -9.64 -9.79
CA ALA A 21 9.77 -9.99 -10.29
C ALA A 21 10.80 -8.88 -10.06
N LEU A 22 10.44 -7.62 -10.35
CA LEU A 22 11.29 -6.46 -10.07
C LEU A 22 11.65 -6.40 -8.58
N ALA A 23 10.65 -6.54 -7.69
CA ALA A 23 10.89 -6.52 -6.26
C ALA A 23 11.75 -7.70 -5.77
N ALA A 24 11.57 -8.90 -6.33
CA ALA A 24 12.37 -10.07 -5.98
C ALA A 24 13.84 -9.94 -6.39
N SER A 25 14.14 -9.18 -7.45
CA SER A 25 15.50 -8.95 -7.95
C SER A 25 16.28 -7.89 -7.16
N ALA A 26 15.59 -7.10 -6.35
CA ALA A 26 16.18 -6.00 -5.59
C ALA A 26 16.53 -6.43 -4.15
N PRO A 27 17.59 -5.87 -3.53
CA PRO A 27 17.89 -6.15 -2.14
C PRO A 27 16.75 -5.64 -1.25
N SER A 28 16.08 -6.55 -0.55
CA SER A 28 15.08 -6.17 0.45
C SER A 28 15.74 -5.47 1.62
N ARG A 29 15.17 -4.33 2.06
CA ARG A 29 15.54 -3.70 3.33
C ARG A 29 14.51 -4.09 4.38
N ASP A 30 14.96 -4.36 5.60
CA ASP A 30 14.04 -4.51 6.72
C ASP A 30 13.21 -3.22 6.88
N ALA A 31 11.91 -3.38 7.11
CA ALA A 31 10.97 -2.28 7.28
C ALA A 31 11.36 -1.37 8.46
N ARG A 32 12.05 -0.25 8.21
CA ARG A 32 12.27 0.77 9.24
C ARG A 32 11.05 1.67 9.34
N LEU A 33 10.48 1.81 10.53
CA LEU A 33 9.43 2.79 10.83
C LEU A 33 9.99 4.22 10.72
N VAL A 34 9.14 5.16 10.32
CA VAL A 34 9.45 6.60 10.37
C VAL A 34 9.39 7.01 11.86
N GLY A 35 10.56 7.09 12.49
CA GLY A 35 10.71 7.24 13.95
C GLY A 35 11.48 6.03 14.51
N GLN A 36 12.53 6.27 15.28
CA GLN A 36 13.58 5.30 15.63
C GLN A 36 13.17 4.11 16.53
N THR A 37 11.89 3.79 16.64
CA THR A 37 11.44 2.67 17.47
C THR A 37 11.16 1.47 16.57
N GLN A 38 12.07 0.49 16.57
CA GLN A 38 11.85 -0.85 16.03
C GLN A 38 10.79 -1.56 16.88
N ASP A 39 9.52 -1.18 16.76
CA ASP A 39 8.47 -2.01 17.33
C ASP A 39 8.09 -3.07 16.30
N HIS A 40 8.80 -4.20 16.33
CA HIS A 40 8.52 -5.35 15.46
C HIS A 40 7.12 -5.95 15.72
N ASN A 41 6.42 -5.52 16.78
CA ASN A 41 5.02 -5.85 17.01
C ASN A 41 4.08 -4.98 16.18
N LEU A 42 4.52 -3.80 15.73
CA LEU A 42 3.70 -2.93 14.90
C LEU A 42 3.73 -3.37 13.44
N ARG A 43 4.90 -3.72 12.90
CA ARG A 43 5.04 -4.18 11.52
C ARG A 43 6.06 -5.29 11.39
N ARG A 44 5.70 -6.30 10.60
CA ARG A 44 6.56 -7.41 10.23
C ARG A 44 6.40 -7.72 8.74
N ALA A 45 7.26 -7.11 7.93
CA ALA A 45 7.28 -7.26 6.48
C ALA A 45 8.67 -6.88 5.93
N ASP A 46 9.03 -7.43 4.78
CA ASP A 46 10.23 -6.99 4.03
C ASP A 46 9.81 -5.99 2.96
N LEU A 47 10.57 -4.89 2.79
CA LEU A 47 10.19 -3.81 1.88
C LEU A 47 11.22 -3.62 0.78
N VAL A 48 10.71 -3.35 -0.42
CA VAL A 48 11.48 -2.89 -1.57
C VAL A 48 10.86 -1.58 -2.04
N TRP A 49 11.68 -0.55 -2.16
CA TRP A 49 11.29 0.74 -2.73
C TRP A 49 11.68 0.74 -4.21
N LEU A 50 10.73 1.06 -5.10
CA LEU A 50 10.91 0.85 -6.53
C LEU A 50 11.82 1.89 -7.21
N ASP A 51 12.06 3.04 -6.59
CA ASP A 51 12.97 4.08 -7.15
C ASP A 51 14.41 3.56 -7.26
N ASP A 52 14.79 2.59 -6.41
CA ASP A 52 16.11 1.95 -6.43
C ASP A 52 16.15 0.73 -7.39
N VAL A 53 15.07 0.45 -8.14
CA VAL A 53 14.93 -0.75 -8.98
C VAL A 53 14.85 -0.40 -10.47
N PRO A 54 15.90 -0.67 -11.27
CA PRO A 54 15.88 -0.39 -12.71
C PRO A 54 14.71 -1.05 -13.44
N GLY A 55 14.04 -0.31 -14.33
CA GLY A 55 12.91 -0.81 -15.12
C GLY A 55 11.56 -0.78 -14.41
N SER A 56 11.47 -0.11 -13.26
CA SER A 56 10.22 0.10 -12.51
C SER A 56 9.45 1.37 -12.92
N ASP A 57 10.01 2.21 -13.80
CA ASP A 57 9.48 3.55 -14.12
C ASP A 57 7.99 3.55 -14.51
N TRP A 58 7.59 2.56 -15.30
CA TRP A 58 6.20 2.40 -15.79
C TRP A 58 5.18 2.20 -14.66
N VAL A 59 5.61 1.74 -13.49
CA VAL A 59 4.74 1.49 -12.33
C VAL A 59 4.17 2.81 -11.83
N MET A 60 4.99 3.88 -11.81
CA MET A 60 4.53 5.20 -11.38
C MET A 60 3.54 5.81 -12.37
N ASP A 61 3.74 5.64 -13.68
CA ASP A 61 2.77 6.08 -14.69
C ASP A 61 1.40 5.41 -14.46
N ARG A 62 1.40 4.08 -14.25
CA ARG A 62 0.17 3.34 -13.94
C ARG A 62 -0.48 3.82 -12.64
N ILE A 63 0.32 4.04 -11.59
CA ILE A 63 -0.17 4.56 -10.30
C ILE A 63 -0.85 5.91 -10.48
N ILE A 64 -0.21 6.83 -11.21
CA ILE A 64 -0.69 8.19 -11.41
C ILE A 64 -2.07 8.17 -12.07
N ASP A 65 -2.27 7.34 -13.09
CA ASP A 65 -3.55 7.24 -13.78
C ASP A 65 -4.66 6.69 -12.87
N VAL A 66 -4.38 5.61 -12.12
CA VAL A 66 -5.35 5.02 -11.19
C VAL A 66 -5.74 6.00 -10.08
N VAL A 67 -4.76 6.67 -9.47
CA VAL A 67 -5.03 7.64 -8.40
C VAL A 67 -5.73 8.88 -8.94
N ARG A 68 -5.38 9.37 -10.13
CA ARG A 68 -6.05 10.51 -10.77
C ARG A 68 -7.54 10.22 -10.95
N ASP A 69 -7.88 9.06 -11.50
CA ASP A 69 -9.26 8.65 -11.70
C ASP A 69 -10.02 8.52 -10.38
N ALA A 70 -9.47 7.78 -9.41
CA ALA A 70 -10.10 7.61 -8.11
C ALA A 70 -10.28 8.95 -7.37
N ASN A 71 -9.29 9.85 -7.46
CA ASN A 71 -9.37 11.16 -6.83
C ASN A 71 -10.45 12.02 -7.49
N ARG A 72 -10.53 12.07 -8.82
CA ARG A 72 -11.57 12.82 -9.55
C ARG A 72 -12.97 12.30 -9.21
N ASP A 73 -13.14 10.98 -9.20
CA ASP A 73 -14.47 10.37 -9.17
C ASP A 73 -15.00 10.15 -7.74
N THR A 74 -14.13 10.10 -6.72
CA THR A 74 -14.51 9.77 -5.33
C THR A 74 -14.06 10.81 -4.29
N PHE A 75 -12.81 11.27 -4.33
CA PHE A 75 -12.21 11.94 -3.16
C PHE A 75 -12.15 13.47 -3.25
N GLY A 76 -11.82 14.00 -4.43
CA GLY A 76 -11.73 15.43 -4.69
C GLY A 76 -10.64 16.16 -3.89
N PHE A 77 -9.53 15.50 -3.54
CA PHE A 77 -8.41 16.16 -2.86
C PHE A 77 -7.57 16.99 -3.85
N ASP A 78 -6.99 18.09 -3.36
CA ASP A 78 -5.93 18.83 -4.04
C ASP A 78 -4.61 18.03 -3.95
N LEU A 79 -4.42 17.10 -4.89
CA LEU A 79 -3.21 16.31 -5.01
C LEU A 79 -2.18 17.07 -5.84
N GLN A 80 -0.97 17.23 -5.30
CA GLN A 80 0.09 18.06 -5.90
C GLN A 80 1.30 17.24 -6.35
N SER A 81 1.55 16.08 -5.73
CA SER A 81 2.74 15.28 -6.03
C SER A 81 2.63 13.82 -5.56
N PHE A 82 3.57 13.01 -6.05
CA PHE A 82 3.99 11.76 -5.44
C PHE A 82 5.43 11.95 -4.97
N SER A 83 5.60 12.31 -3.70
CA SER A 83 6.91 12.70 -3.13
C SER A 83 7.62 11.54 -2.43
N GLU A 84 7.09 10.32 -2.54
CA GLU A 84 7.63 9.10 -1.97
C GLU A 84 7.62 7.99 -3.01
N SER A 85 8.58 7.08 -2.92
CA SER A 85 8.68 5.93 -3.82
C SER A 85 7.55 4.92 -3.56
N ALA A 86 7.13 4.23 -4.61
CA ALA A 86 6.24 3.09 -4.48
C ALA A 86 6.95 1.94 -3.75
N GLN A 87 6.24 1.31 -2.82
CA GLN A 87 6.77 0.29 -1.93
C GLN A 87 6.11 -1.06 -2.22
N VAL A 88 6.91 -2.07 -2.55
CA VAL A 88 6.45 -3.46 -2.50
C VAL A 88 6.72 -4.01 -1.11
N ALA A 89 5.67 -4.48 -0.45
CA ALA A 89 5.75 -5.10 0.87
C ALA A 89 5.49 -6.61 0.76
N ARG A 90 6.36 -7.40 1.41
CA ARG A 90 6.28 -8.86 1.48
C ARG A 90 5.99 -9.30 2.91
N TYR A 91 4.86 -9.98 3.09
CA TYR A 91 4.40 -10.52 4.35
C TYR A 91 4.47 -12.05 4.29
N ASP A 92 5.30 -12.64 5.13
CA ASP A 92 5.61 -14.08 5.08
C ASP A 92 5.01 -14.83 6.28
N SER A 93 4.38 -15.98 6.03
CA SER A 93 3.76 -16.78 7.10
C SER A 93 4.74 -17.35 8.11
N ALA A 94 6.01 -17.60 7.72
CA ALA A 94 7.03 -18.14 8.62
C ALA A 94 7.31 -17.21 9.80
N ARG A 95 6.94 -15.94 9.67
CA ARG A 95 7.00 -14.96 10.75
C ARG A 95 5.64 -14.31 10.99
N GLU A 96 4.51 -14.87 10.59
CA GLU A 96 3.20 -14.21 10.80
C GLU A 96 3.18 -12.74 10.32
N GLY A 97 3.70 -12.46 9.12
CA GLY A 97 3.88 -11.10 8.62
C GLY A 97 2.58 -10.28 8.71
N HIS A 98 2.66 -9.06 9.26
CA HIS A 98 1.51 -8.19 9.52
C HIS A 98 1.92 -6.71 9.56
N PHE A 99 0.93 -5.83 9.66
CA PHE A 99 1.11 -4.44 10.07
C PHE A 99 -0.12 -4.04 10.88
N ASP A 100 0.00 -3.87 12.19
CA ASP A 100 -1.14 -3.57 13.06
C ASP A 100 -1.74 -2.17 12.80
N TRP A 101 -2.86 -1.86 13.44
CA TRP A 101 -3.62 -0.62 13.23
C TRP A 101 -2.73 0.63 13.29
N HIS A 102 -2.69 1.34 12.18
CA HIS A 102 -1.95 2.60 12.04
C HIS A 102 -2.65 3.53 11.05
N SER A 103 -2.20 4.77 11.04
CA SER A 103 -2.53 5.75 10.01
C SER A 103 -1.25 6.09 9.26
N ASP A 104 -1.38 6.38 7.96
CA ASP A 104 -0.24 6.75 7.13
C ASP A 104 0.10 8.24 7.25
N ILE A 105 -0.84 9.09 7.62
CA ILE A 105 -0.53 10.48 7.98
C ILE A 105 0.18 10.52 9.34
N GLY A 106 1.15 11.43 9.49
CA GLY A 106 1.88 11.63 10.74
C GLY A 106 2.74 12.89 10.73
N ASP A 107 3.50 13.13 11.79
CA ASP A 107 4.23 14.40 11.99
C ASP A 107 5.46 14.60 11.08
N GLY A 108 5.87 13.56 10.35
CA GLY A 108 6.97 13.64 9.39
C GLY A 108 6.72 14.68 8.28
N PRO A 109 7.78 15.24 7.66
CA PRO A 109 7.64 16.28 6.63
C PRO A 109 6.80 15.86 5.43
N LEU A 110 6.99 14.61 4.96
CA LEU A 110 6.20 14.01 3.87
C LEU A 110 4.91 13.38 4.40
N ALA A 111 4.99 12.68 5.53
CA ALA A 111 3.84 11.98 6.13
C ALA A 111 2.66 12.93 6.39
N ARG A 112 2.90 14.17 6.85
CA ARG A 112 1.84 15.16 7.10
C ARG A 112 1.10 15.64 5.84
N GLN A 113 1.70 15.41 4.67
CA GLN A 113 1.17 15.84 3.37
C GLN A 113 0.41 14.73 2.66
N ARG A 114 0.47 13.48 3.15
CA ARG A 114 -0.23 12.34 2.55
C ARG A 114 -1.75 12.56 2.58
N LYS A 115 -2.39 12.41 1.42
CA LYS A 115 -3.83 12.56 1.20
C LYS A 115 -4.49 11.24 0.93
N LEU A 116 -3.96 10.50 -0.03
CA LEU A 116 -4.47 9.19 -0.42
C LEU A 116 -3.37 8.15 -0.29
N THR A 117 -3.72 7.02 0.30
CA THR A 117 -2.97 5.78 0.24
C THR A 117 -3.62 4.90 -0.82
N MET A 118 -2.82 4.32 -1.69
CA MET A 118 -3.24 3.26 -2.59
C MET A 118 -2.47 1.99 -2.27
N VAL A 119 -3.18 0.88 -2.14
CA VAL A 119 -2.62 -0.47 -1.97
C VAL A 119 -3.14 -1.38 -3.07
N VAL A 120 -2.25 -1.97 -3.86
CA VAL A 120 -2.57 -2.96 -4.89
C VAL A 120 -2.24 -4.35 -4.38
N GLN A 121 -3.18 -5.28 -4.52
CA GLN A 121 -2.98 -6.68 -4.20
C GLN A 121 -2.18 -7.37 -5.33
N LEU A 122 -0.98 -7.86 -5.04
CA LEU A 122 -0.11 -8.50 -6.05
C LEU A 122 -0.16 -10.03 -6.03
N SER A 123 -0.40 -10.64 -4.88
CA SER A 123 -0.57 -12.10 -4.75
C SER A 123 -1.98 -12.53 -5.15
N THR A 124 -2.12 -13.74 -5.69
CA THR A 124 -3.44 -14.36 -5.89
C THR A 124 -4.03 -14.80 -4.54
N PRO A 125 -5.36 -14.75 -4.37
CA PRO A 125 -6.00 -15.04 -3.07
C PRO A 125 -5.86 -16.50 -2.63
N ASP A 126 -5.55 -17.42 -3.53
CA ASP A 126 -5.29 -18.84 -3.27
C ASP A 126 -3.84 -19.15 -2.88
N SER A 127 -2.91 -18.19 -3.04
CA SER A 127 -1.49 -18.41 -2.72
C SER A 127 -1.13 -18.15 -1.25
N TYR A 128 -2.06 -17.63 -0.45
CA TYR A 128 -1.83 -17.30 0.97
C TYR A 128 -3.13 -17.34 1.79
N ALA A 129 -3.01 -17.40 3.11
CA ALA A 129 -4.13 -17.23 4.05
C ALA A 129 -3.79 -16.16 5.10
N GLY A 130 -4.82 -15.50 5.65
CA GLY A 130 -4.64 -14.31 6.48
C GLY A 130 -4.23 -13.11 5.62
N GLY A 131 -3.43 -12.17 6.15
CA GLY A 131 -2.90 -11.06 5.36
C GLY A 131 -3.93 -10.05 4.86
N THR A 132 -5.14 -10.04 5.42
CA THR A 132 -6.23 -9.18 4.97
C THR A 132 -5.88 -7.71 5.25
N LEU A 133 -5.97 -6.86 4.22
CA LEU A 133 -5.95 -5.42 4.41
C LEU A 133 -7.32 -4.97 4.93
N GLU A 134 -7.33 -4.47 6.15
CA GLU A 134 -8.52 -3.96 6.85
C GLU A 134 -8.41 -2.44 7.00
N ILE A 135 -9.46 -1.72 6.62
CA ILE A 135 -9.56 -0.26 6.73
C ILE A 135 -10.74 0.07 7.65
N MET A 136 -10.58 1.09 8.49
CA MET A 136 -11.57 1.54 9.45
C MET A 136 -12.02 2.97 9.09
N PRO A 137 -12.94 3.14 8.10
CA PRO A 137 -13.46 4.46 7.72
C PRO A 137 -14.29 5.10 8.84
N SER A 138 -14.86 4.31 9.75
CA SER A 138 -15.62 4.79 10.90
C SER A 138 -15.62 3.71 12.00
N ALA A 139 -16.69 3.54 12.76
CA ALA A 139 -16.81 2.51 13.79
C ALA A 139 -17.01 1.06 13.23
N HIS A 140 -16.55 0.79 12.01
CA HIS A 140 -16.62 -0.54 11.39
C HIS A 140 -15.36 -0.82 10.56
N ILE A 141 -15.04 -2.10 10.40
CA ILE A 141 -13.94 -2.59 9.57
C ILE A 141 -14.49 -2.93 8.19
N GLN A 142 -13.85 -2.40 7.16
CA GLN A 142 -14.03 -2.78 5.77
C GLN A 142 -12.79 -3.54 5.30
N GLN A 143 -13.00 -4.71 4.70
CA GLN A 143 -11.92 -5.49 4.10
C GLN A 143 -11.70 -5.06 2.65
N ALA A 144 -10.45 -4.90 2.24
CA ALA A 144 -10.07 -4.65 0.86
C ALA A 144 -10.35 -5.89 -0.02
N SER A 145 -10.52 -5.67 -1.32
CA SER A 145 -10.61 -6.77 -2.30
C SER A 145 -9.32 -7.62 -2.25
N PRO A 146 -9.42 -8.96 -2.13
CA PRO A 146 -8.27 -9.85 -2.19
C PRO A 146 -7.91 -10.24 -3.64
N ALA A 147 -8.65 -9.75 -4.64
CA ALA A 147 -8.39 -10.09 -6.03
C ALA A 147 -7.07 -9.46 -6.51
N ARG A 148 -6.22 -10.26 -7.13
CA ARG A 148 -4.95 -9.79 -7.69
C ARG A 148 -5.19 -8.71 -8.73
N GLY A 149 -4.43 -7.62 -8.64
CA GLY A 149 -4.50 -6.47 -9.53
C GLY A 149 -5.48 -5.40 -9.09
N ASP A 150 -6.36 -5.68 -8.13
CA ASP A 150 -7.25 -4.66 -7.57
C ASP A 150 -6.47 -3.66 -6.74
N ALA A 151 -6.77 -2.38 -6.94
CA ALA A 151 -6.26 -1.28 -6.12
C ALA A 151 -7.33 -0.84 -5.13
N THR A 152 -6.96 -0.76 -3.85
CA THR A 152 -7.77 -0.13 -2.80
C THR A 152 -7.16 1.22 -2.46
N ILE A 153 -7.95 2.29 -2.63
CA ILE A 153 -7.55 3.67 -2.41
C ILE A 153 -8.38 4.22 -1.24
N PHE A 154 -7.73 4.89 -0.30
CA PHE A 154 -8.40 5.49 0.86
C PHE A 154 -7.64 6.71 1.39
N PRO A 155 -8.30 7.63 2.12
CA PRO A 155 -7.61 8.75 2.74
C PRO A 155 -6.55 8.29 3.74
N SER A 156 -5.34 8.83 3.65
CA SER A 156 -4.18 8.37 4.43
C SER A 156 -4.30 8.56 5.96
N PHE A 157 -5.31 9.31 6.41
CA PHE A 157 -5.62 9.47 7.84
C PHE A 157 -6.54 8.37 8.40
N LEU A 158 -7.04 7.45 7.57
CA LEU A 158 -7.84 6.33 8.04
C LEU A 158 -6.96 5.27 8.70
N LEU A 159 -7.44 4.76 9.85
CA LEU A 159 -6.84 3.61 10.50
C LEU A 159 -6.96 2.39 9.58
N HIS A 160 -5.87 1.67 9.41
CA HIS A 160 -5.84 0.44 8.64
C HIS A 160 -4.77 -0.52 9.17
N ARG A 161 -4.90 -1.80 8.82
CA ARG A 161 -3.94 -2.85 9.19
C ARG A 161 -3.88 -3.93 8.13
N VAL A 162 -2.82 -4.74 8.19
CA VAL A 162 -2.71 -6.03 7.51
C VAL A 162 -2.72 -7.11 8.57
N THR A 163 -3.74 -7.98 8.58
CA THR A 163 -3.82 -9.09 9.54
C THR A 163 -2.66 -10.08 9.33
N PRO A 164 -2.26 -10.87 10.34
CA PRO A 164 -1.18 -11.85 10.20
C PRO A 164 -1.40 -12.80 9.01
N VAL A 165 -0.37 -12.97 8.19
CA VAL A 165 -0.33 -14.04 7.18
C VAL A 165 -0.05 -15.37 7.89
N THR A 166 -0.93 -16.35 7.73
CA THR A 166 -0.84 -17.65 8.41
C THR A 166 -0.42 -18.79 7.49
N MET A 167 -0.47 -18.58 6.18
CA MET A 167 0.01 -19.51 5.17
C MET A 167 0.53 -18.75 3.95
N GLY A 168 1.64 -19.21 3.38
CA GLY A 168 2.18 -18.66 2.14
C GLY A 168 2.75 -17.26 2.30
N GLN A 169 2.67 -16.47 1.24
CA GLN A 169 3.27 -15.13 1.18
C GLN A 169 2.35 -14.15 0.46
N ARG A 170 2.13 -13.00 1.09
CA ARG A 170 1.36 -11.89 0.52
C ARG A 170 2.28 -10.77 0.06
N LEU A 171 2.14 -10.35 -1.19
CA LEU A 171 2.76 -9.16 -1.75
C LEU A 171 1.71 -8.07 -2.00
N SER A 172 2.08 -6.83 -1.69
CA SER A 172 1.29 -5.64 -2.05
C SER A 172 2.18 -4.51 -2.52
N LEU A 173 1.67 -3.68 -3.42
CA LEU A 173 2.29 -2.41 -3.85
C LEU A 173 1.55 -1.25 -3.19
N THR A 174 2.27 -0.43 -2.43
CA THR A 174 1.72 0.72 -1.70
C THR A 174 2.37 2.02 -2.18
N ILE A 175 1.57 3.08 -2.29
CA ILE A 175 2.04 4.43 -2.62
C ILE A 175 1.16 5.48 -1.95
N TRP A 176 1.71 6.67 -1.74
CA TRP A 176 1.01 7.82 -1.18
C TRP A 176 1.01 9.00 -2.16
N ALA A 177 -0.16 9.61 -2.34
CA ALA A 177 -0.29 10.89 -3.03
C ALA A 177 -0.34 12.03 -2.01
N HIS A 178 0.34 13.13 -2.32
CA HIS A 178 0.55 14.25 -1.40
C HIS A 178 -0.20 15.50 -1.84
N GLY A 179 -0.51 16.37 -0.88
CA GLY A 179 -1.17 17.65 -1.09
C GLY A 179 -0.95 18.61 0.09
N PRO A 180 -1.58 19.79 0.06
CA PRO A 180 -1.41 20.78 1.12
C PRO A 180 -1.97 20.26 2.45
N ALA A 181 -1.52 20.79 3.59
CA ALA A 181 -2.05 20.40 4.90
C ALA A 181 -3.60 20.49 4.95
N PHE A 182 -4.23 19.58 5.69
CA PHE A 182 -5.67 19.70 5.99
C PHE A 182 -5.89 21.02 6.76
N ARG A 183 -6.89 21.79 6.34
CA ARG A 183 -7.27 23.08 6.92
C ARG A 183 -8.71 23.02 7.38
#